data_AF-A0A5K0W1M0-F1
#
_entry.id   AF-A0A5K0W1M0-F1
#
_cell.length_a   1.000
_cell.length_b   1.000
_cell.length_c   1.000
_cell.angle_alpha   90.00
_cell.angle_beta   90.00
_cell.angle_gamma   90.00
#
_symmetry.space_group_name_H-M   'P 1'
#
loop_
_entity.id
_entity.type
_entity.pdbx_description
1 polymer ?
#
loop_
_entity_poly.entity_id
_entity_poly.type
_entity_poly.pdbx_seq_one_letter_code
_entity_poly.pdbx_strand_id
1 'polypeptide(L)' 'LNGELLEDQPFHASTIQEVRDSELPLFDLKTIMAATDDFATTNKLGEGGFGPVYK' A
#
# COMPACT_ATOMS: atom_id res chain seq x y z
N LEU A 1 -42.60 -17.22 12.24
CA LEU A 1 -41.21 -16.76 12.46
C LEU A 1 -40.48 -17.06 11.17
N ASN A 2 -40.50 -16.09 10.27
CA ASN A 2 -39.99 -16.25 8.92
C ASN A 2 -38.52 -15.89 9.05
N GLY A 3 -37.66 -16.89 9.18
CA GLY A 3 -36.22 -16.69 9.34
C GLY A 3 -35.69 -16.06 8.07
N GLU A 4 -35.40 -14.77 8.14
CA GLU A 4 -34.69 -14.01 7.12
C GLU A 4 -33.33 -14.69 6.93
N LEU A 5 -33.23 -15.49 5.87
CA LEU A 5 -32.01 -16.13 5.43
C LEU A 5 -31.09 -14.98 5.03
N LEU A 6 -30.05 -14.76 5.83
CA LEU A 6 -28.99 -13.77 5.58
C LEU A 6 -28.66 -13.76 4.09
N GLU A 7 -29.06 -12.69 3.41
CA GLU A 7 -28.66 -12.48 2.03
C GLU A 7 -27.14 -12.50 2.01
N ASP A 8 -26.55 -13.42 1.23
CA ASP A 8 -25.12 -13.52 1.01
C ASP A 8 -24.58 -12.11 0.78
N GLN A 9 -23.95 -11.53 1.80
CA GLN A 9 -23.30 -10.25 1.65
C GLN A 9 -22.27 -10.48 0.56
N PRO A 10 -22.34 -9.75 -0.58
CA PRO A 10 -21.36 -9.94 -1.63
C PRO A 10 -20.03 -9.74 -0.95
N PHE A 11 -19.16 -10.75 -1.07
CA PHE A 11 -17.76 -10.65 -0.66
C PHE A 11 -17.33 -9.28 -1.15
N HIS A 12 -17.14 -8.33 -0.22
CA HIS A 12 -16.44 -7.12 -0.57
C HIS A 12 -15.08 -7.68 -0.93
N ALA A 13 -14.88 -7.96 -2.21
CA ALA A 13 -13.59 -7.81 -2.81
C ALA A 13 -13.22 -6.43 -2.31
N SER A 14 -12.39 -6.41 -1.26
CA SER A 14 -11.78 -5.23 -0.68
C SER A 14 -10.90 -4.74 -1.81
N THR A 15 -11.60 -4.12 -2.75
CA THR A 15 -11.10 -3.33 -3.83
C THR A 15 -10.19 -2.36 -3.13
N ILE A 16 -9.14 -1.93 -3.82
CA ILE A 16 -8.21 -0.86 -3.44
C ILE A 16 -8.96 0.51 -3.24
N GLN A 17 -10.22 0.47 -2.82
CA GLN A 17 -11.14 1.53 -2.46
C GLN A 17 -11.06 1.84 -0.96
N GLU A 18 -10.91 0.84 -0.06
CA GLU A 18 -10.81 1.13 1.39
C GLU A 18 -9.48 1.78 1.79
N VAL A 19 -8.42 1.62 0.99
CA VAL A 19 -7.12 2.29 1.22
C VAL A 19 -7.20 3.79 0.87
N ARG A 20 -8.22 4.23 0.13
CA ARG A 20 -8.38 5.66 -0.23
C ARG A 20 -8.88 6.54 0.92
N ASP A 21 -9.39 5.95 2.00
CA ASP A 21 -9.78 6.66 3.23
C ASP A 21 -8.71 6.58 4.33
N SER A 22 -7.54 5.98 4.04
CA SER A 22 -6.39 6.10 4.94
C SER A 22 -5.69 7.43 4.67
N GLU A 23 -5.47 8.23 5.72
CA GLU A 23 -4.73 9.52 5.77
C GLU A 23 -3.28 9.45 5.24
N LEU A 24 -2.90 8.40 4.50
CA LEU A 24 -1.57 8.18 3.99
C LEU A 24 -1.45 8.70 2.55
N PRO A 25 -0.45 9.53 2.26
CA PRO A 25 -0.23 10.02 0.90
C PRO A 25 0.13 8.87 -0.03
N LEU A 26 -0.54 8.84 -1.19
CA LEU A 26 -0.21 7.92 -2.28
C LEU A 26 0.81 8.58 -3.21
N PHE A 27 1.88 7.85 -3.51
CA PHE A 27 2.90 8.28 -4.47
C PHE A 27 2.95 7.32 -5.65
N ASP A 28 3.16 7.87 -6.85
CA ASP A 28 3.46 7.03 -8.01
C ASP A 28 4.92 6.53 -7.97
N LEU A 29 5.21 5.48 -8.74
CA LEU A 29 6.56 4.91 -8.79
C LEU A 29 7.60 5.93 -9.28
N LYS A 30 7.22 6.84 -10.19
CA LYS A 30 8.12 7.87 -10.72
C LYS A 30 8.59 8.82 -9.63
N THR A 31 7.70 9.18 -8.71
CA THR A 31 7.99 10.01 -7.54
C THR A 31 8.97 9.31 -6.62
N ILE A 32 8.77 8.01 -6.37
CA ILE A 32 9.68 7.20 -5.54
C ILE A 32 11.06 7.13 -6.20
N MET A 33 11.13 6.83 -7.50
CA MET A 33 12.41 6.78 -8.23
C MET A 33 13.15 8.12 -8.22
N ALA A 34 12.43 9.23 -8.40
CA ALA A 34 13.05 10.56 -8.36
C ALA A 34 13.58 10.89 -6.96
N ALA A 35 12.86 10.52 -5.90
CA ALA A 35 13.29 10.75 -4.52
C ALA A 35 14.54 9.93 -4.15
N THR A 36 14.61 8.67 -4.59
CA THR A 36 15.72 7.77 -4.26
C THR A 36 16.89 7.85 -5.25
N ASP A 37 16.82 8.71 -6.28
CA ASP A 37 17.75 8.76 -7.42
C ASP A 37 17.90 7.37 -8.06
N ASP A 38 16.77 6.80 -8.48
CA ASP A 38 16.63 5.45 -9.01
C ASP A 38 17.28 4.38 -8.11
N PHE A 39 17.03 4.48 -6.80
CA PHE A 39 17.60 3.61 -5.77
C PHE A 39 19.14 3.59 -5.77
N ALA A 40 19.77 4.74 -6.05
CA ALA A 40 21.23 4.90 -6.02
C ALA A 40 21.83 4.42 -4.69
N THR A 41 22.96 3.71 -4.77
CA THR A 41 23.65 3.21 -3.57
C THR A 41 24.11 4.34 -2.64
N THR A 42 24.41 5.52 -3.19
CA THR A 42 24.73 6.75 -2.43
C THR A 42 23.58 7.26 -1.57
N ASN A 43 22.35 6.83 -1.86
CA ASN A 43 21.14 7.15 -1.11
C ASN A 43 20.73 6.03 -0.15
N LYS A 44 21.41 4.87 -0.17
CA LYS A 44 21.15 3.79 0.77
C LYS A 44 21.62 4.16 2.17
N LEU A 45 20.71 4.13 3.12
CA LEU A 45 20.96 4.34 4.55
C LEU A 45 21.42 3.06 5.25
N GLY A 46 20.96 1.89 4.79
CA GLY A 46 21.33 0.60 5.37
C GLY A 46 20.55 -0.57 4.77
N GLU A 47 20.86 -1.78 5.25
CA GLU A 47 20.12 -3.01 4.94
C GLU A 47 20.09 -3.92 6.16
N GLY A 48 18.96 -4.58 6.40
CA GLY A 48 18.77 -5.54 7.48
C GLY A 48 17.58 -6.45 7.21
N GLY A 49 16.96 -7.00 8.26
CA GLY A 49 15.81 -7.91 8.12
C GLY A 49 14.57 -7.33 7.44
N PHE A 50 14.52 -6.01 7.26
CA PHE A 50 13.48 -5.29 6.54
C PHE A 50 13.83 -4.98 5.07
N GLY A 51 15.02 -5.37 4.61
CA GLY A 51 15.55 -5.01 3.29
C GLY A 51 16.32 -3.69 3.27
N PRO A 52 16.61 -3.14 2.06
CA PRO A 52 17.36 -1.90 1.90
C PRO A 52 16.49 -0.67 2.22
N VAL A 53 17.09 0.31 2.91
CA VAL A 53 16.45 1.59 3.25
C VAL A 53 17.17 2.70 2.50
N TYR A 54 16.42 3.57 1.84
CA TYR A 54 16.93 4.72 1.08
C TYR A 54 16.46 6.03 1.72
N LYS A 55 17.28 7.08 1.61
CA LYS A 55 16.99 8.43 2.09
C LYS A 55 16.00 9.16 1.20
#